data_AF-A0A2G2DK95-F1
#
_entry.id   AF-A0A2G2DK95-F1
#
_cell.length_a   1.000
_cell.length_b   1.000
_cell.length_c   1.000
_cell.angle_alpha   90.00
_cell.angle_beta   90.00
_cell.angle_gamma   90.00
#
_symmetry.space_group_name_H-M   'P 1'
#
loop_
_entity.id
_entity.type
_entity.pdbx_description
1 polymer ?
#
loop_
_entity_poly.entity_id
_entity_poly.type
_entity_poly.pdbx_seq_one_letter_code
_entity_poly.pdbx_strand_id
1 'polypeptide(L)'
;MIDIYLNGVQTTVEKIKHFMGSPAGIFLYVCVTGAVGIIILLVFLSMFISPAALPMALPVIIAFNCAAGGYNLTNKNALETPPGKITLGLTALVLTVTGCGAIVFFCPWEPIFDPARCLIAATAALIFTVFGAWIAYKSKSLNRS
;
A
#
# COMPACT_ATOMS: atom_id res chain seq x y z
N MET A 1 -33.90 -9.98 -23.11
CA MET A 1 -33.46 -8.73 -22.42
C MET A 1 -32.52 -9.04 -21.26
N ILE A 2 -32.79 -10.09 -20.47
CA ILE A 2 -31.90 -10.59 -19.41
C ILE A 2 -30.54 -11.09 -19.96
N ASP A 3 -30.52 -11.77 -21.10
CA ASP A 3 -29.26 -12.27 -21.71
C ASP A 3 -28.32 -11.15 -22.20
N ILE A 4 -28.86 -10.01 -22.63
CA ILE A 4 -28.06 -8.84 -23.06
C ILE A 4 -27.39 -8.21 -21.82
N TYR A 5 -28.10 -8.15 -20.69
CA TYR A 5 -27.54 -7.70 -19.42
C TYR A 5 -26.48 -8.66 -18.87
N LEU A 6 -26.73 -9.97 -18.91
CA LEU A 6 -25.76 -10.99 -18.47
C LEU A 6 -24.47 -10.95 -19.30
N ASN A 7 -24.58 -10.84 -20.62
CA ASN A 7 -23.41 -10.70 -21.51
C ASN A 7 -22.66 -9.38 -21.30
N GLY A 8 -23.37 -8.28 -21.00
CA GLY A 8 -22.75 -6.99 -20.65
C GLY A 8 -21.98 -7.03 -19.32
N VAL A 9 -22.51 -7.73 -18.33
CA VAL A 9 -21.84 -7.91 -17.03
C VAL A 9 -20.60 -8.79 -17.19
N GLN A 10 -20.69 -9.91 -17.91
CA GLN A 10 -19.55 -10.80 -18.13
C GLN A 10 -18.39 -10.09 -18.85
N THR A 11 -18.68 -9.37 -19.94
CA THR A 11 -17.66 -8.62 -20.68
C THR A 11 -17.02 -7.51 -19.85
N THR A 12 -17.78 -6.88 -18.95
CA THR A 12 -17.24 -5.90 -17.99
C THR A 12 -16.30 -6.56 -16.98
N VAL A 13 -16.70 -7.71 -16.42
CA VAL A 13 -15.90 -8.46 -15.45
C VAL A 13 -14.59 -8.95 -16.07
N GLU A 14 -14.60 -9.43 -17.31
CA GLU A 14 -13.39 -9.86 -18.01
C GLU A 14 -12.41 -8.72 -18.24
N LYS A 15 -12.91 -7.53 -18.62
CA LYS A 15 -12.08 -6.32 -18.76
C LYS A 15 -11.46 -5.91 -17.43
N ILE A 16 -12.21 -5.96 -16.33
CA ILE A 16 -11.69 -5.66 -14.99
C ILE A 16 -10.63 -6.69 -14.59
N LYS A 17 -10.86 -7.98 -14.84
CA LYS A 17 -9.90 -9.04 -14.55
C LYS A 17 -8.61 -8.86 -15.34
N HIS A 18 -8.72 -8.52 -16.62
CA HIS A 18 -7.57 -8.22 -17.47
C HIS A 18 -6.81 -6.99 -16.96
N PHE A 19 -7.52 -5.92 -16.59
CA PHE A 19 -6.90 -4.73 -16.00
C PHE A 19 -6.19 -5.04 -14.68
N MET A 20 -6.80 -5.82 -13.79
CA MET A 20 -6.22 -6.25 -12.51
C MET A 20 -4.96 -7.11 -12.67
N GLY A 21 -4.81 -7.80 -13.81
CA GLY A 21 -3.60 -8.54 -14.18
C GLY A 21 -2.50 -7.66 -14.79
N SER A 22 -2.81 -6.44 -15.20
CA SER A 22 -1.82 -5.50 -15.73
C SER A 22 -0.93 -4.92 -14.62
N PRO A 23 0.31 -4.48 -14.93
CA PRO A 23 1.18 -3.84 -13.95
C PRO A 23 0.54 -2.64 -13.24
N ALA A 24 -0.24 -1.84 -13.99
CA ALA A 24 -0.97 -0.70 -13.45
C ALA A 24 -2.09 -1.12 -12.49
N GLY A 25 -2.84 -2.17 -12.83
CA GLY A 25 -3.88 -2.71 -11.95
C GLY A 25 -3.32 -3.30 -10.66
N ILE A 26 -2.18 -3.99 -10.73
CA ILE A 26 -1.49 -4.51 -9.55
C ILE A 26 -0.99 -3.37 -8.66
N PHE A 27 -0.38 -2.33 -9.24
CA PHE A 27 0.04 -1.15 -8.50
C PHE A 27 -1.14 -0.49 -7.77
N LEU A 28 -2.23 -0.23 -8.49
CA LEU A 28 -3.43 0.38 -7.92
C LEU A 28 -4.02 -0.49 -6.79
N TYR A 29 -4.09 -1.80 -7.00
CA TYR A 29 -4.52 -2.76 -5.98
C TYR A 29 -3.68 -2.64 -4.71
N VAL A 30 -2.35 -2.60 -4.84
CA VAL A 30 -1.43 -2.51 -3.70
C VAL A 30 -1.57 -1.17 -2.98
N CYS A 31 -1.68 -0.05 -3.72
CA CYS A 31 -1.90 1.26 -3.11
C CYS A 31 -3.21 1.32 -2.33
N VAL A 32 -4.31 0.82 -2.90
CA VAL A 32 -5.63 0.83 -2.26
C VAL A 32 -5.63 -0.07 -1.03
N THR A 33 -5.13 -1.31 -1.14
CA THR A 33 -5.08 -2.24 0.00
C THR A 33 -4.18 -1.73 1.12
N GLY A 34 -3.02 -1.17 0.79
CA GLY A 34 -2.13 -0.56 1.78
C GLY A 34 -2.74 0.68 2.44
N ALA A 35 -3.43 1.54 1.68
CA ALA A 35 -4.13 2.70 2.21
C ALA A 35 -5.24 2.29 3.20
N VAL A 36 -6.06 1.31 2.81
CA VAL A 36 -7.09 0.73 3.67
C VAL A 36 -6.47 0.11 4.92
N GLY A 37 -5.37 -0.61 4.79
CA GLY A 37 -4.64 -1.18 5.93
C GLY A 37 -4.13 -0.12 6.91
N ILE A 38 -3.59 1.00 6.41
CA ILE A 38 -3.20 2.15 7.25
C ILE A 38 -4.40 2.70 8.01
N ILE A 39 -5.53 2.94 7.32
CA ILE A 39 -6.73 3.49 7.95
C ILE A 39 -7.26 2.54 9.01
N ILE A 40 -7.37 1.24 8.71
CA ILE A 40 -7.86 0.24 9.67
C ILE A 40 -6.96 0.20 10.90
N LEU A 41 -5.63 0.20 10.73
CA LEU A 41 -4.70 0.19 11.86
C LEU A 41 -4.78 1.49 12.66
N LEU A 42 -4.94 2.65 12.03
CA LEU A 42 -5.14 3.91 12.73
C LEU A 42 -6.44 3.91 13.55
N VAL A 43 -7.55 3.46 12.96
CA VAL A 43 -8.82 3.29 13.68
C VAL A 43 -8.64 2.36 14.86
N PHE A 44 -8.03 1.18 14.64
CA PHE A 44 -7.81 0.21 15.69
C PHE A 44 -6.95 0.78 16.81
N LEU A 45 -5.76 1.32 16.52
CA LEU A 45 -4.89 1.89 17.54
C LEU A 45 -5.54 3.06 18.28
N SER A 46 -6.33 3.90 17.60
CA SER A 46 -7.03 5.02 18.26
C SER A 46 -7.99 4.57 19.38
N MET A 47 -8.41 3.30 19.39
CA MET A 47 -9.24 2.73 20.46
C MET A 47 -8.42 2.26 21.68
N PHE A 48 -7.12 1.96 21.51
CA PHE A 48 -6.27 1.37 22.55
C PHE A 48 -5.21 2.34 23.10
N ILE A 49 -4.81 3.36 22.35
CA ILE A 49 -3.77 4.31 22.76
C ILE A 49 -4.30 5.73 22.81
N SER A 50 -3.64 6.57 23.61
CA SER A 50 -3.99 7.98 23.69
C SER A 50 -3.78 8.66 22.32
N PRO A 51 -4.63 9.65 21.96
CA PRO A 51 -4.46 10.38 20.72
C PRO A 51 -3.08 11.02 20.54
N ALA A 52 -2.40 11.40 21.62
CA ALA A 52 -1.04 11.95 21.58
C ALA A 52 0.03 10.90 21.21
N ALA A 53 -0.23 9.61 21.43
CA ALA A 53 0.68 8.52 21.08
C ALA A 53 0.52 8.04 19.63
N LEU A 54 -0.62 8.32 18.99
CA LEU A 54 -0.93 7.86 17.65
C LEU A 54 0.03 8.39 16.56
N PRO A 55 0.46 9.68 16.58
CA PRO A 55 1.45 10.19 15.64
C PRO A 55 2.82 9.50 15.76
N MET A 56 3.19 9.04 16.96
CA MET A 56 4.45 8.31 17.17
C MET A 56 4.40 6.90 16.59
N ALA A 57 3.22 6.26 16.57
CA ALA A 57 3.02 4.95 15.95
C ALA A 57 2.92 5.01 14.42
N LEU A 58 2.62 6.19 13.86
CA LEU A 58 2.35 6.37 12.43
C LEU A 58 3.46 5.85 11.50
N PRO A 59 4.77 6.12 11.74
CA PRO A 59 5.84 5.59 10.89
C PRO A 59 5.85 4.05 10.85
N VAL A 60 5.53 3.40 11.96
CA VAL A 60 5.48 1.93 12.06
C VAL A 60 4.30 1.38 11.25
N ILE A 61 3.12 2.00 11.36
CA ILE A 61 1.93 1.63 10.60
C ILE A 61 2.19 1.75 9.09
N ILE A 62 2.78 2.87 8.67
CA ILE A 62 3.13 3.10 7.26
C ILE A 62 4.16 2.07 6.79
N ALA A 63 5.24 1.87 7.56
CA ALA A 63 6.29 0.91 7.24
C ALA A 63 5.76 -0.52 7.09
N PHE A 64 4.88 -0.96 7.99
CA PHE A 64 4.26 -2.28 7.92
C PHE A 64 3.44 -2.47 6.64
N ASN A 65 2.58 -1.52 6.30
CA ASN A 65 1.76 -1.58 5.08
C ASN A 65 2.62 -1.46 3.81
N CYS A 66 3.70 -0.68 3.87
CA CYS A 66 4.70 -0.59 2.81
C CYS A 66 5.43 -1.93 2.59
N ALA A 67 5.81 -2.64 3.64
CA ALA A 67 6.39 -3.99 3.52
C ALA A 67 5.42 -4.97 2.87
N ALA A 68 4.16 -5.00 3.31
CA ALA A 68 3.13 -5.83 2.69
C ALA A 68 2.93 -5.46 1.22
N GLY A 69 2.91 -4.16 0.89
CA GLY A 69 2.79 -3.67 -0.47
C GLY A 69 3.97 -4.07 -1.37
N GLY A 70 5.20 -3.88 -0.90
CA GLY A 70 6.41 -4.30 -1.60
C GLY A 70 6.44 -5.81 -1.85
N TYR A 71 6.05 -6.61 -0.86
CA TYR A 71 5.91 -8.06 -1.02
C TYR A 71 4.89 -8.41 -2.11
N ASN A 72 3.70 -7.80 -2.08
CA ASN A 72 2.63 -8.05 -3.05
C ASN A 72 3.00 -7.66 -4.49
N LEU A 73 3.69 -6.52 -4.68
CA LEU A 73 4.18 -6.07 -5.98
C LEU A 73 5.14 -7.09 -6.59
N THR A 74 6.13 -7.53 -5.83
CA THR A 74 7.07 -8.56 -6.28
C THR A 74 6.37 -9.88 -6.52
N ASN A 75 5.46 -10.31 -5.62
CA ASN A 75 4.81 -11.60 -5.72
C ASN A 75 3.94 -11.72 -6.99
N LYS A 76 3.29 -10.63 -7.40
CA LYS A 76 2.46 -10.57 -8.61
C LYS A 76 3.24 -10.26 -9.90
N ASN A 77 4.58 -10.39 -9.90
CA ASN A 77 5.48 -10.13 -11.04
C ASN A 77 5.45 -8.68 -11.58
N ALA A 78 4.89 -7.72 -10.83
CA ALA A 78 4.84 -6.33 -11.30
C ALA A 78 6.24 -5.71 -11.49
N LEU A 79 7.24 -6.23 -10.76
CA LEU A 79 8.63 -5.79 -10.84
C LEU A 79 9.43 -6.32 -12.04
N GLU A 80 8.90 -7.29 -12.80
CA GLU A 80 9.56 -7.82 -14.00
C GLU A 80 9.48 -6.84 -15.19
N THR A 81 8.71 -5.75 -15.05
CA THR A 81 8.64 -4.66 -16.02
C THR A 81 9.71 -3.58 -15.74
N PRO A 82 10.24 -2.91 -16.78
CA PRO A 82 11.36 -1.95 -16.65
C PRO A 82 11.21 -0.84 -15.59
N PRO A 83 10.00 -0.34 -15.22
CA PRO A 83 9.87 0.61 -14.12
C PRO A 83 9.66 -0.02 -12.72
N GLY A 84 9.95 -1.31 -12.51
CA GLY A 84 9.69 -2.00 -11.23
C GLY A 84 10.19 -1.26 -9.98
N LYS A 85 11.43 -0.71 -10.01
CA LYS A 85 11.97 0.08 -8.89
C LYS A 85 11.20 1.38 -8.64
N ILE A 86 10.72 2.03 -9.71
CA ILE A 86 9.90 3.24 -9.62
C ILE A 86 8.57 2.92 -8.94
N THR A 87 7.97 1.77 -9.24
CA THR A 87 6.69 1.38 -8.60
C THR A 87 6.82 1.18 -7.09
N LEU A 88 7.96 0.67 -6.59
CA LEU A 88 8.22 0.56 -5.16
C LEU A 88 8.31 1.95 -4.51
N GLY A 89 9.07 2.87 -5.12
CA GLY A 89 9.20 4.24 -4.63
C GLY A 89 7.87 4.99 -4.63
N LEU A 90 7.08 4.86 -5.70
CA LEU A 90 5.74 5.45 -5.78
C LEU A 90 4.79 4.86 -4.74
N THR A 91 4.86 3.55 -4.48
CA THR A 91 4.03 2.91 -3.44
C THR A 91 4.37 3.46 -2.06
N ALA A 92 5.65 3.56 -1.72
CA ALA A 92 6.10 4.15 -0.47
C ALA A 92 5.62 5.61 -0.34
N LEU A 93 5.71 6.40 -1.41
CA LEU A 93 5.27 7.80 -1.43
C LEU A 93 3.74 7.91 -1.22
N VAL A 94 2.95 7.15 -1.98
CA VAL A 94 1.48 7.16 -1.89
C VAL A 94 1.03 6.76 -0.49
N LEU A 95 1.60 5.70 0.08
CA LEU A 95 1.24 5.23 1.42
C LEU A 95 1.69 6.20 2.51
N THR A 96 2.83 6.84 2.35
CA THR A 96 3.29 7.88 3.28
C THR A 96 2.34 9.07 3.28
N VAL A 97 1.99 9.60 2.10
CA VAL A 97 1.03 10.71 1.95
C VAL A 97 -0.33 10.32 2.53
N THR A 98 -0.77 9.08 2.29
CA THR A 98 -2.02 8.56 2.84
C THR A 98 -2.00 8.55 4.36
N GLY A 99 -0.95 8.00 4.99
CA GLY A 99 -0.85 7.96 6.45
C GLY A 99 -0.73 9.35 7.08
N CYS A 100 0.10 10.23 6.51
CA CYS A 100 0.23 11.61 6.98
C CYS A 100 -1.04 12.43 6.77
N GLY A 101 -1.82 12.17 5.72
CA GLY A 101 -3.13 12.79 5.53
C GLY A 101 -4.19 12.22 6.49
N ALA A 102 -4.19 10.90 6.68
CA ALA A 102 -5.18 10.21 7.51
C ALA A 102 -5.10 10.60 9.00
N ILE A 103 -3.90 10.91 9.52
CA ILE A 103 -3.72 11.25 10.94
C ILE A 103 -4.54 12.48 11.36
N VAL A 104 -4.83 13.41 10.44
CA VAL A 104 -5.61 14.63 10.71
C VAL A 104 -7.04 14.31 11.16
N PHE A 105 -7.60 13.20 10.70
CA PHE A 105 -8.93 12.76 11.13
C PHE A 105 -8.96 12.24 12.56
N PHE A 106 -7.83 11.79 13.11
CA PHE A 106 -7.72 11.24 14.46
C PHE A 106 -7.12 12.25 15.45
N CYS A 107 -6.23 13.12 14.97
CA CYS A 107 -5.50 14.11 15.76
C CYS A 107 -5.59 15.47 15.05
N PRO A 108 -6.76 16.14 15.05
CA PRO A 108 -6.96 17.38 14.29
C PRO A 108 -6.11 18.56 14.79
N TRP A 109 -5.59 18.49 16.01
CA TRP A 109 -4.67 19.49 16.59
C TRP A 109 -3.21 19.30 16.14
N GLU A 110 -2.88 18.16 15.53
CA GLU A 110 -1.53 17.93 15.00
C GLU A 110 -1.34 18.67 13.67
N PRO A 111 -0.16 19.27 13.43
CA PRO A 111 0.15 19.84 12.13
C PRO A 111 0.14 18.74 11.06
N ILE A 112 -0.56 18.99 9.95
CA ILE A 112 -0.68 18.05 8.82
C ILE A 112 0.71 17.67 8.30
N PHE A 113 1.59 18.67 8.16
CA PHE A 113 2.96 18.51 7.71
C PHE A 113 3.93 18.86 8.84
N ASP A 114 4.14 17.91 9.75
CA ASP A 114 5.37 17.88 10.53
C ASP A 114 6.50 17.29 9.66
N PRO A 115 7.50 18.09 9.23
CA PRO A 115 8.55 17.64 8.34
C PRO A 115 9.38 16.50 8.93
N ALA A 116 9.60 16.48 10.25
CA ALA A 116 10.38 15.43 10.90
C ALA A 116 9.63 14.10 10.83
N ARG A 117 8.35 14.09 11.22
CA ARG A 117 7.50 12.91 11.14
C ARG A 117 7.33 12.40 9.72
N CYS A 118 7.09 13.28 8.76
CA CYS A 118 6.97 12.92 7.35
C CYS A 118 8.26 12.32 6.80
N LEU A 119 9.43 12.85 7.17
CA LEU A 119 10.72 12.32 6.73
C LEU A 119 11.00 10.94 7.35
N ILE A 120 10.73 10.76 8.64
CA ILE A 120 10.86 9.46 9.32
C ILE A 120 9.89 8.43 8.70
N ALA A 121 8.64 8.82 8.45
CA ALA A 121 7.65 7.96 7.81
C ALA A 121 8.06 7.59 6.37
N ALA A 122 8.52 8.56 5.55
CA ALA A 122 8.95 8.32 4.17
C ALA A 122 10.17 7.40 4.10
N THR A 123 11.16 7.62 4.96
CA THR A 123 12.37 6.79 5.02
C THR A 123 12.04 5.37 5.47
N ALA A 124 11.24 5.22 6.52
CA ALA A 124 10.75 3.91 6.98
C ALA A 124 9.92 3.21 5.90
N ALA A 125 9.02 3.93 5.23
CA ALA A 125 8.22 3.42 4.11
C ALA A 125 9.09 2.86 3.00
N LEU A 126 10.11 3.61 2.55
CA LEU A 126 11.03 3.16 1.50
C LEU A 126 11.81 1.91 1.90
N ILE A 127 12.43 1.91 3.08
CA ILE A 127 13.21 0.78 3.59
C ILE A 127 12.34 -0.48 3.65
N PHE A 128 11.16 -0.37 4.26
CA PHE A 128 10.29 -1.52 4.45
C PHE A 128 9.62 -1.98 3.15
N THR A 129 9.32 -1.08 2.21
CA THR A 129 8.84 -1.46 0.87
C THR A 129 9.88 -2.31 0.15
N VAL A 130 11.15 -1.89 0.16
CA VAL A 130 12.25 -2.66 -0.44
C VAL A 130 12.46 -3.97 0.30
N PHE A 131 12.38 -3.97 1.63
CA PHE A 131 12.50 -5.18 2.44
C PHE A 131 11.40 -6.21 2.14
N GLY A 132 10.14 -5.79 2.06
CA GLY A 132 9.04 -6.66 1.67
C GLY A 132 9.21 -7.22 0.26
N ALA A 133 9.65 -6.38 -0.68
CA ALA A 133 9.96 -6.81 -2.03
C ALA A 133 11.09 -7.85 -2.08
N TRP A 134 12.12 -7.67 -1.26
CA TRP A 134 13.24 -8.60 -1.12
C TRP A 134 12.80 -9.96 -0.54
N ILE A 135 11.94 -9.97 0.49
CA ILE A 135 11.37 -11.20 1.06
C ILE A 135 10.61 -11.98 -0.03
N ALA A 136 9.77 -11.31 -0.82
CA ALA A 136 9.03 -11.96 -1.90
C ALA A 136 9.97 -12.54 -2.98
N TYR A 137 11.04 -11.81 -3.33
CA TYR A 137 12.04 -12.31 -4.27
C TYR A 137 12.73 -13.58 -3.74
N LYS A 138 13.14 -13.58 -2.47
CA LYS A 138 13.74 -14.74 -1.81
C LYS A 138 12.78 -15.92 -1.75
N SER A 139 11.51 -15.69 -1.38
CA SER A 139 10.47 -16.72 -1.34
C SER A 139 10.27 -17.37 -2.71
N LYS A 140 10.24 -16.59 -3.80
CA LYS A 140 10.15 -17.13 -5.16
C LYS A 140 11.37 -17.94 -5.57
N SER A 141 12.56 -17.51 -5.18
CA SER A 141 13.80 -18.23 -5.47
C SER A 141 13.83 -19.61 -4.80
N LEU A 142 13.29 -19.73 -3.58
CA LEU A 142 13.26 -20.98 -2.83
C LEU A 142 12.18 -21.95 -3.32
N ASN A 143 11.04 -21.44 -3.83
CA ASN A 143 9.96 -22.29 -4.34
C ASN A 143 10.16 -22.74 -5.80
N ARG A 144 11.24 -22.30 -6.46
CA ARG A 144 11.61 -22.72 -7.83
C ARG A 144 12.68 -23.82 -7.85
N SER A 145 13.30 -24.12 -6.70
CA SER A 145 14.23 -25.25 -6.51
C SER A 145 13.49 -26.48 -6.02
#